data_AF-A0AAV4UU76-F1
#
_entry.id   AF-A0AAV4UU76-F1
#
_cell.length_a   1.000
_cell.length_b   1.000
_cell.length_c   1.000
_cell.angle_alpha   90.00
_cell.angle_beta   90.00
_cell.angle_gamma   90.00
#
_symmetry.space_group_name_H-M   'P 1'
#
loop_
_entity.id
_entity.type
_entity.pdbx_description
1 polymer ?
#
loop_
_entity_poly.entity_id
_entity_poly.type
_entity_poly.pdbx_seq_one_letter_code
_entity_poly.pdbx_strand_id
1 'polypeptide(L)'
;MNIPKRKIGDIIHKTAVTCLIGFTAFTAFSFSYLTNMASYICRKFETLLGYIKLKALTQNFSSTTKVERTWNVIRANHVAIATSDIQQSVKLYEDVLGIKTSQSVPLPEHGVTTVFVELSNMKLELLHPLGDKSPIEKFLQKSPTGGMHHICLEVDNIENAVKDLKEKNIRLLSDEPKIGAHGKPVIFLHPKDCNGVLIELEEV
;
A
#
# COMPACT_ATOMS: atom_id res chain seq x y z
N MET A 1 -74.51 -15.30 -77.34
CA MET A 1 -73.46 -15.85 -76.45
C MET A 1 -73.48 -15.07 -75.15
N ASN A 2 -74.09 -15.63 -74.10
CA ASN A 2 -74.34 -14.95 -72.83
C ASN A 2 -73.33 -15.47 -71.79
N ILE A 3 -72.35 -14.62 -71.42
CA ILE A 3 -71.50 -14.87 -70.26
C ILE A 3 -72.34 -14.52 -69.01
N PRO A 4 -72.50 -15.42 -68.04
CA PRO A 4 -73.38 -15.18 -66.90
C PRO A 4 -72.87 -14.02 -66.03
N LYS A 5 -73.75 -13.04 -65.76
CA LYS A 5 -73.51 -11.83 -64.92
C LYS A 5 -72.95 -12.12 -63.52
N ARG A 6 -72.97 -13.39 -63.06
CA ARG A 6 -72.40 -13.83 -61.78
C ARG A 6 -70.85 -13.80 -61.73
N LYS A 7 -70.16 -13.84 -62.88
CA LYS A 7 -68.68 -13.94 -62.90
C LYS A 7 -67.91 -12.61 -62.80
N ILE A 8 -68.55 -11.46 -63.04
CA ILE A 8 -67.87 -10.14 -63.07
C ILE A 8 -67.83 -9.50 -61.67
N GLY A 9 -68.90 -9.65 -60.87
CA GLY A 9 -68.93 -9.16 -59.48
C GLY A 9 -67.92 -9.87 -58.58
N ASP A 10 -67.74 -11.18 -58.73
CA ASP A 10 -66.79 -11.96 -57.94
C ASP A 10 -65.32 -11.61 -58.24
N ILE A 11 -65.00 -11.22 -59.48
CA ILE A 11 -63.65 -10.80 -59.87
C ILE A 11 -63.36 -9.41 -59.32
N ILE A 12 -64.28 -8.45 -59.45
CA ILE A 12 -64.11 -7.09 -58.94
C ILE A 12 -64.02 -7.10 -57.41
N HIS A 13 -64.83 -7.92 -56.73
CA HIS A 13 -64.79 -8.05 -55.27
C HIS A 13 -63.48 -8.71 -54.80
N LYS A 14 -63.00 -9.77 -55.47
CA LYS A 14 -61.70 -10.39 -55.15
C LYS A 14 -60.53 -9.45 -55.40
N THR A 15 -60.51 -8.71 -56.51
CA THR A 15 -59.43 -7.75 -56.81
C THR A 15 -59.43 -6.57 -55.84
N ALA A 16 -60.59 -6.02 -55.46
CA ALA A 16 -60.68 -4.94 -54.49
C ALA A 16 -60.27 -5.38 -53.07
N VAL A 17 -60.69 -6.59 -52.64
CA VAL A 17 -60.32 -7.14 -51.33
C VAL A 17 -58.82 -7.46 -51.27
N THR A 18 -58.24 -7.99 -52.34
CA THR A 18 -56.79 -8.29 -52.38
C THR A 18 -55.94 -7.01 -52.37
N CYS A 19 -56.42 -5.92 -53.00
CA CYS A 19 -55.75 -4.62 -52.98
C CYS A 19 -55.87 -3.92 -51.61
N LEU A 20 -57.02 -4.01 -50.94
CA LEU A 20 -57.23 -3.43 -49.61
C LEU A 20 -56.43 -4.16 -48.52
N ILE A 21 -56.31 -5.49 -48.60
CA ILE A 21 -55.49 -6.29 -47.68
C ILE A 21 -53.99 -6.04 -47.92
N GLY A 22 -53.58 -5.84 -49.18
CA GLY A 22 -52.21 -5.45 -49.52
C GLY A 22 -51.82 -4.07 -48.98
N PHE A 23 -52.74 -3.09 -49.05
CA PHE A 23 -52.49 -1.74 -48.56
C PHE A 23 -52.42 -1.68 -47.02
N THR A 24 -53.30 -2.40 -46.32
CA THR A 24 -53.25 -2.49 -44.85
C THR A 24 -52.03 -3.27 -44.35
N ALA A 25 -51.63 -4.34 -45.05
CA ALA A 25 -50.41 -5.09 -44.74
C ALA A 25 -49.14 -4.26 -44.96
N PHE A 26 -49.09 -3.43 -46.01
CA PHE A 26 -47.93 -2.55 -46.27
C PHE A 26 -47.81 -1.42 -45.24
N THR A 27 -48.94 -0.84 -44.79
CA THR A 27 -48.92 0.15 -43.70
C THR A 27 -48.58 -0.48 -42.35
N ALA A 28 -49.05 -1.70 -42.05
CA ALA A 28 -48.74 -2.41 -40.81
C ALA A 28 -47.28 -2.89 -40.77
N PHE A 29 -46.71 -3.30 -41.91
CA PHE A 29 -45.31 -3.67 -42.01
C PHE A 29 -44.41 -2.45 -41.83
N SER A 30 -44.75 -1.29 -42.42
CA SER A 30 -44.02 -0.04 -42.22
C SER A 30 -44.11 0.45 -40.77
N PHE A 31 -45.28 0.39 -40.13
CA PHE A 31 -45.47 0.81 -38.74
C PHE A 31 -44.73 -0.10 -37.74
N SER A 32 -44.77 -1.42 -37.94
CA SER A 32 -44.01 -2.36 -37.10
C SER A 32 -42.49 -2.25 -37.30
N TYR A 33 -42.02 -1.92 -38.50
CA TYR A 33 -40.60 -1.64 -38.75
C TYR A 33 -40.16 -0.36 -38.04
N LEU A 34 -40.97 0.70 -38.10
CA LEU A 34 -40.72 1.97 -37.42
C LEU A 34 -40.73 1.83 -35.90
N THR A 35 -41.66 1.07 -35.31
CA THR A 35 -41.71 0.84 -33.86
C THR A 35 -40.57 -0.06 -33.38
N ASN A 36 -40.21 -1.10 -34.13
CA ASN A 36 -39.04 -1.93 -33.82
C ASN A 36 -37.73 -1.14 -33.95
N MET A 37 -37.59 -0.27 -34.95
CA MET A 37 -36.42 0.58 -35.12
C MET A 37 -36.32 1.62 -34.01
N ALA A 38 -37.44 2.24 -33.61
CA ALA A 38 -37.48 3.14 -32.47
C ALA A 38 -37.10 2.43 -31.15
N SER A 39 -37.61 1.22 -30.91
CA SER A 39 -37.25 0.41 -29.74
C SER A 39 -35.77 0.00 -29.74
N TYR A 40 -35.23 -0.37 -30.89
CA TYR A 40 -33.80 -0.70 -31.05
C TYR A 40 -32.91 0.53 -30.80
N ILE A 41 -33.27 1.69 -31.34
CA ILE A 41 -32.57 2.95 -31.09
C ILE A 41 -32.67 3.33 -29.62
N CYS A 42 -33.85 3.21 -28.99
CA CYS A 42 -34.05 3.50 -27.58
C CYS A 42 -33.19 2.60 -26.68
N ARG A 43 -33.15 1.29 -26.96
CA ARG A 43 -32.28 0.33 -26.25
C ARG A 43 -30.79 0.63 -26.44
N LYS A 44 -30.37 1.05 -27.64
CA LYS A 44 -28.99 1.49 -27.91
C LYS A 44 -28.65 2.79 -27.19
N PHE A 45 -29.59 3.71 -27.07
CA PHE A 45 -29.43 4.92 -26.27
C PHE A 45 -29.35 4.63 -24.78
N GLU A 46 -30.18 3.73 -24.25
CA GLU A 46 -30.12 3.31 -22.84
C GLU A 46 -28.81 2.59 -22.51
N THR A 47 -28.32 1.71 -23.38
CA THR A 47 -27.01 1.06 -23.21
C THR A 47 -25.85 2.04 -23.35
N LEU A 48 -25.94 3.01 -24.26
CA LEU A 48 -24.94 4.07 -24.39
C LEU A 48 -24.93 4.99 -23.16
N LEU A 49 -26.11 5.38 -22.65
CA LEU A 49 -26.24 6.16 -21.42
C LEU A 49 -25.73 5.39 -20.20
N GLY A 50 -26.04 4.09 -20.11
CA GLY A 50 -25.49 3.20 -19.08
C GLY A 50 -23.97 3.08 -19.17
N TYR A 51 -23.43 2.95 -20.38
CA TYR A 51 -21.99 2.90 -20.61
C TYR A 51 -21.31 4.22 -20.26
N ILE A 52 -21.89 5.37 -20.62
CA ILE A 52 -21.40 6.71 -20.26
C ILE A 52 -21.45 6.91 -18.74
N LYS A 53 -22.53 6.48 -18.07
CA LYS A 53 -22.66 6.59 -16.61
C LYS A 53 -21.65 5.69 -15.88
N LEU A 54 -21.42 4.48 -16.39
CA LEU A 54 -20.39 3.57 -15.89
C LEU A 54 -18.97 4.12 -16.13
N LYS A 55 -18.72 4.74 -17.29
CA LYS A 55 -17.45 5.41 -17.60
C LYS A 55 -17.22 6.64 -16.71
N ALA A 56 -18.25 7.43 -16.45
CA ALA A 56 -18.18 8.56 -15.53
C ALA A 56 -17.94 8.11 -14.08
N LEU A 57 -18.60 7.03 -13.65
CA LEU A 57 -18.36 6.41 -12.33
C LEU A 57 -16.94 5.83 -12.21
N THR A 58 -16.41 5.21 -13.26
CA THR A 58 -15.04 4.65 -13.26
C THR A 58 -13.96 5.71 -13.44
N GLN A 59 -14.23 6.82 -14.17
CA GLN A 59 -13.31 7.95 -14.25
C GLN A 59 -13.25 8.75 -12.94
N ASN A 60 -14.32 8.80 -12.16
CA ASN A 60 -14.31 9.41 -10.83
C ASN A 60 -13.65 8.53 -9.74
N PHE A 61 -13.56 7.21 -9.96
CA PHE A 61 -12.88 6.29 -9.06
C PHE A 61 -11.36 6.23 -9.26
N SER A 62 -10.84 6.91 -10.31
CA SER A 62 -9.42 7.10 -10.55
C SER A 62 -8.88 8.41 -9.96
N SER A 63 -9.48 8.89 -8.88
CA SER A 63 -8.75 9.68 -7.90
C SER A 63 -8.30 8.72 -6.80
N THR A 64 -7.27 7.94 -7.11
CA THR A 64 -6.46 7.37 -6.04
C THR A 64 -5.99 8.56 -5.23
N THR A 65 -6.49 8.68 -4.02
CA THR A 65 -5.87 9.52 -2.99
C THR A 65 -4.42 9.05 -2.94
N LYS A 66 -3.53 9.82 -3.55
CA LYS A 66 -2.11 9.70 -3.28
C LYS A 66 -2.04 10.01 -1.80
N VAL A 67 -1.96 8.98 -0.95
CA VAL A 67 -1.74 9.18 0.48
C VAL A 67 -0.43 9.94 0.54
N GLU A 68 -0.51 11.25 0.79
CA GLU A 68 0.69 12.05 0.97
C GLU A 68 1.41 11.43 2.16
N ARG A 69 2.62 10.93 1.91
CA ARG A 69 3.50 10.52 3.00
C ARG A 69 3.80 11.77 3.81
N THR A 70 3.44 11.74 5.09
CA THR A 70 3.68 12.81 6.06
C THR A 70 5.07 12.71 6.70
N TRP A 71 5.85 11.69 6.34
CA TRP A 71 7.21 11.43 6.80
C TRP A 71 7.96 10.55 5.79
N ASN A 72 9.29 10.61 5.83
CA ASN A 72 10.19 9.85 4.96
C ASN A 72 11.34 9.24 5.76
N VAL A 73 11.76 8.06 5.32
CA VAL A 73 13.04 7.47 5.72
C VAL A 73 14.15 8.12 4.90
N ILE A 74 15.19 8.62 5.58
CA ILE A 74 16.27 9.40 4.98
C ILE A 74 17.47 8.50 4.66
N ARG A 75 18.03 7.83 5.68
CA ARG A 75 19.18 6.93 5.56
C ARG A 75 19.25 5.94 6.72
N ALA A 76 20.15 4.96 6.61
CA ALA A 76 20.54 4.16 7.77
C ALA A 76 21.45 4.99 8.69
N ASN A 77 21.17 4.98 9.98
CA ASN A 77 21.99 5.64 11.01
C ASN A 77 23.08 4.68 11.49
N HIS A 78 22.67 3.54 12.04
CA HIS A 78 23.58 2.53 12.56
C HIS A 78 23.00 1.11 12.51
N VAL A 79 23.89 0.14 12.68
CA VAL A 79 23.54 -1.25 13.02
C VAL A 79 24.07 -1.52 14.41
N ALA A 80 23.18 -1.91 15.33
CA ALA A 80 23.56 -2.22 16.70
C ALA A 80 23.97 -3.68 16.83
N ILE A 81 25.09 -3.91 17.51
CA ILE A 81 25.67 -5.22 17.76
C ILE A 81 25.81 -5.38 19.26
N ALA A 82 25.03 -6.30 19.83
CA ALA A 82 25.19 -6.66 21.24
C ALA A 82 26.44 -7.52 21.40
N THR A 83 27.27 -7.21 22.39
CA THR A 83 28.52 -7.90 22.66
C THR A 83 28.67 -8.29 24.13
N SER A 84 29.23 -9.48 24.36
CA SER A 84 29.56 -9.98 25.70
C SER A 84 30.83 -9.36 26.28
N ASP A 85 31.70 -8.78 25.44
CA ASP A 85 32.88 -8.02 25.87
C ASP A 85 33.13 -6.86 24.89
N ILE A 86 32.84 -5.64 25.35
CA ILE A 86 33.00 -4.44 24.53
C ILE A 86 34.46 -4.14 24.21
N GLN A 87 35.40 -4.47 25.11
CA GLN A 87 36.82 -4.20 24.90
C GLN A 87 37.43 -5.19 23.90
N GLN A 88 37.02 -6.45 23.96
CA GLN A 88 37.39 -7.43 22.94
C GLN A 88 36.85 -7.02 21.56
N SER A 89 35.62 -6.50 21.52
CA SER A 89 35.00 -6.03 20.28
C SER A 89 35.74 -4.81 19.71
N VAL A 90 36.08 -3.83 20.56
CA VAL A 90 36.89 -2.67 20.16
C VAL A 90 38.20 -3.12 19.52
N LYS A 91 38.95 -4.03 20.17
CA LYS A 91 40.21 -4.57 19.62
C LYS A 91 40.03 -5.24 18.25
N LEU A 92 38.92 -5.96 18.04
CA LEU A 92 38.62 -6.53 16.73
C LEU A 92 38.50 -5.43 15.67
N TYR A 93 37.76 -4.36 15.95
CA TYR A 93 37.58 -3.29 14.96
C TYR A 93 38.84 -2.43 14.78
N GLU A 94 39.54 -2.07 15.87
CA GLU A 94 40.74 -1.23 15.81
C GLU A 94 41.98 -1.99 15.36
N ASP A 95 42.35 -3.05 16.09
CA ASP A 95 43.65 -3.71 15.91
C ASP A 95 43.65 -4.68 14.72
N VAL A 96 42.52 -5.34 14.45
CA VAL A 96 42.43 -6.35 13.38
C VAL A 96 41.91 -5.74 12.07
N LEU A 97 40.86 -4.93 12.14
CA LEU A 97 40.23 -4.34 10.94
C LEU A 97 40.74 -2.94 10.61
N GLY A 98 41.47 -2.27 11.51
CA GLY A 98 42.03 -0.94 11.27
C GLY A 98 40.99 0.18 11.23
N ILE A 99 39.83 -0.01 11.87
CA ILE A 99 38.72 0.94 11.87
C ILE A 99 38.72 1.69 13.20
N LYS A 100 38.58 3.01 13.13
CA LYS A 100 38.52 3.87 14.31
C LYS A 100 37.26 3.59 15.13
N THR A 101 37.40 3.55 16.45
CA THR A 101 36.27 3.55 17.38
C THR A 101 36.20 4.81 18.24
N SER A 102 35.02 5.08 18.80
CA SER A 102 34.84 6.12 19.82
C SER A 102 35.30 5.63 21.19
N GLN A 103 35.35 6.55 22.16
CA GLN A 103 35.44 6.13 23.56
C GLN A 103 34.16 5.39 23.97
N SER A 104 34.30 4.52 24.97
CA SER A 104 33.20 3.84 25.63
C SER A 104 32.39 4.82 26.47
N VAL A 105 31.09 4.87 26.24
CA VAL A 105 30.16 5.79 26.92
C VAL A 105 29.13 4.97 27.71
N PRO A 106 29.11 5.08 29.05
CA PRO A 106 28.05 4.46 29.85
C PRO A 106 26.75 5.27 29.69
N LEU A 107 25.65 4.59 29.41
CA LEU A 107 24.31 5.16 29.30
C LEU A 107 23.36 4.46 30.30
N PRO A 108 23.40 4.84 31.60
CA PRO A 108 22.62 4.18 32.64
C PRO A 108 21.11 4.19 32.40
N GLU A 109 20.58 5.27 31.80
CA GLU A 109 19.16 5.42 31.48
C GLU A 109 18.69 4.39 30.43
N HIS A 110 19.60 3.94 29.57
CA HIS A 110 19.35 2.93 28.55
C HIS A 110 19.83 1.53 28.98
N GLY A 111 20.50 1.42 30.14
CA GLY A 111 21.02 0.16 30.66
C GLY A 111 22.11 -0.46 29.77
N VAL A 112 22.87 0.35 29.03
CA VAL A 112 23.94 -0.12 28.14
C VAL A 112 25.17 0.76 28.25
N THR A 113 26.32 0.18 27.91
CA THR A 113 27.54 0.91 27.54
C THR A 113 27.68 0.81 26.03
N THR A 114 27.96 1.93 25.36
CA THR A 114 28.05 2.00 23.90
C THR A 114 29.45 2.42 23.43
N VAL A 115 29.88 1.87 22.29
CA VAL A 115 31.03 2.31 21.51
C VAL A 115 30.62 2.37 20.04
N PHE A 116 30.97 3.46 19.36
CA PHE A 116 30.74 3.61 17.93
C PHE A 116 31.97 3.18 17.13
N VAL A 117 31.77 2.30 16.16
CA VAL A 117 32.72 2.02 15.09
C VAL A 117 32.43 2.97 13.93
N GLU A 118 33.39 3.81 13.59
CA GLU A 118 33.21 4.92 12.66
C GLU A 118 33.48 4.47 11.22
N LEU A 119 32.41 4.28 10.42
CA LEU A 119 32.50 4.05 8.98
C LEU A 119 32.11 5.33 8.22
N SER A 120 32.50 5.41 6.95
CA SER A 120 32.25 6.61 6.13
C SER A 120 30.77 6.88 5.83
N ASN A 121 29.93 5.85 5.84
CA ASN A 121 28.54 5.90 5.38
C ASN A 121 27.50 5.66 6.48
N MET A 122 27.90 5.07 7.61
CA MET A 122 27.04 4.75 8.75
C MET A 122 27.93 4.40 9.96
N LYS A 123 27.33 4.12 11.12
CA LYS A 123 28.05 3.62 12.29
C LYS A 123 27.69 2.17 12.60
N LEU A 124 28.61 1.43 13.21
CA LEU A 124 28.21 0.25 13.99
C LEU A 124 28.19 0.66 15.46
N GLU A 125 27.12 0.31 16.16
CA GLU A 125 26.99 0.60 17.58
C GLU A 125 27.21 -0.68 18.38
N LEU A 126 28.31 -0.75 19.11
CA LEU A 126 28.62 -1.87 19.99
C LEU A 126 27.95 -1.65 21.34
N LEU A 127 27.06 -2.56 21.73
CA LEU A 127 26.30 -2.45 22.97
C LEU A 127 26.71 -3.55 23.95
N HIS A 128 27.05 -3.15 25.17
CA HIS A 128 27.29 -4.08 26.28
C HIS A 128 26.34 -3.76 27.43
N PRO A 129 25.79 -4.78 28.13
CA PRO A 129 24.89 -4.54 29.27
C PRO A 129 25.50 -3.62 30.32
N LEU A 130 24.68 -2.74 30.88
CA LEU A 130 25.03 -1.92 32.03
C LEU A 130 23.90 -2.00 33.07
N GLY A 131 24.23 -2.55 34.24
CA GLY A 131 23.29 -2.76 35.34
C GLY A 131 22.35 -3.96 35.13
N ASP A 132 21.62 -4.32 36.19
CA ASP A 132 20.87 -5.59 36.29
C ASP A 132 19.60 -5.67 35.39
N LYS A 133 19.24 -4.56 34.74
CA LYS A 133 18.01 -4.45 33.94
C LYS A 133 18.27 -4.05 32.49
N SER A 134 19.45 -4.37 31.97
CA SER A 134 19.79 -4.06 30.58
C SER A 134 18.79 -4.65 29.59
N PRO A 135 18.32 -3.88 28.59
CA PRO A 135 17.37 -4.38 27.59
C PRO A 135 17.96 -5.48 26.70
N ILE A 136 19.29 -5.55 26.56
CA ILE A 136 19.98 -6.53 25.71
C ILE A 136 20.42 -7.80 26.47
N GLU A 137 20.20 -7.86 27.79
CA GLU A 137 20.60 -9.00 28.63
C GLU A 137 20.00 -10.32 28.12
N LYS A 138 18.69 -10.33 27.86
CA LYS A 138 17.98 -11.51 27.34
C LYS A 138 18.44 -11.91 25.94
N PHE A 139 18.96 -10.97 25.16
CA PHE A 139 19.52 -11.28 23.84
C PHE A 139 20.85 -12.03 24.01
N LEU A 140 21.75 -11.53 24.86
CA LEU A 140 23.05 -12.17 25.12
C LEU A 140 22.91 -13.52 25.82
N GLN A 141 21.87 -13.74 26.64
CA GLN A 141 21.57 -15.07 27.19
C GLN A 141 21.25 -16.10 26.09
N LYS A 142 20.60 -15.66 25.00
CA LYS A 142 20.27 -16.52 23.85
C LYS A 142 21.41 -16.62 22.84
N SER A 143 22.24 -15.58 22.77
CA SER A 143 23.41 -15.49 21.88
C SER A 143 24.64 -15.05 22.68
N PRO A 144 25.29 -15.97 23.42
CA PRO A 144 26.38 -15.63 24.35
C PRO A 144 27.62 -15.01 23.70
N THR A 145 27.81 -15.27 22.40
CA THR A 145 28.92 -14.69 21.61
C THR A 145 28.63 -13.27 21.12
N GLY A 146 27.43 -12.75 21.36
CA GLY A 146 26.95 -11.50 20.76
C GLY A 146 26.35 -11.70 19.37
N GLY A 147 25.92 -10.60 18.76
CA GLY A 147 25.31 -10.59 17.43
C GLY A 147 24.60 -9.28 17.08
N MET A 148 24.18 -9.17 15.82
CA MET A 148 23.37 -8.04 15.36
C MET A 148 22.03 -8.01 16.12
N HIS A 149 21.74 -6.87 16.73
CA HIS A 149 20.60 -6.69 17.63
C HIS A 149 19.46 -5.93 16.95
N HIS A 150 19.75 -4.77 16.35
CA HIS A 150 18.77 -3.98 15.60
C HIS A 150 19.44 -3.13 14.52
N ILE A 151 18.62 -2.55 13.64
CA ILE A 151 19.03 -1.51 12.71
C ILE A 151 18.30 -0.21 13.07
N CYS A 152 18.95 0.93 12.84
CA CYS A 152 18.36 2.24 13.04
C CYS A 152 18.28 3.02 11.73
N LEU A 153 17.08 3.56 11.44
CA LEU A 153 16.79 4.35 10.26
C LEU A 153 16.40 5.77 10.67
N GLU A 154 16.97 6.74 9.98
CA GLU A 154 16.65 8.14 10.18
C GLU A 154 15.32 8.51 9.51
N VAL A 155 14.49 9.27 10.20
CA VAL A 155 13.22 9.82 9.69
C VAL A 155 13.17 11.33 9.87
N ASP A 156 12.47 12.02 8.97
CA ASP A 156 12.31 13.49 8.98
C ASP A 156 11.28 13.99 10.00
N ASN A 157 10.31 13.15 10.39
CA ASN A 157 9.31 13.47 11.41
C ASN A 157 8.82 12.21 12.12
N ILE A 158 9.21 12.03 13.38
CA ILE A 158 8.91 10.79 14.11
C ILE A 158 7.45 10.70 14.56
N GLU A 159 6.82 11.83 14.87
CA GLU A 159 5.42 11.86 15.31
C GLU A 159 4.48 11.41 14.18
N ASN A 160 4.70 11.94 12.99
CA ASN A 160 3.99 11.52 11.77
C ASN A 160 4.28 10.05 11.45
N ALA A 161 5.52 9.59 11.64
CA ALA A 161 5.88 8.19 11.45
C ALA A 161 5.10 7.27 12.40
N VAL A 162 5.06 7.59 13.70
CA VAL A 162 4.31 6.83 14.70
C VAL A 162 2.83 6.77 14.36
N LYS A 163 2.22 7.91 14.00
CA LYS A 163 0.80 7.96 13.63
C LYS A 163 0.49 7.08 12.43
N ASP A 164 1.23 7.25 11.33
CA ASP A 164 1.04 6.49 10.10
C ASP A 164 1.29 4.98 10.29
N LEU A 165 2.29 4.60 11.09
CA LEU A 165 2.56 3.20 11.43
C LEU A 165 1.45 2.56 12.28
N LYS A 166 0.90 3.31 13.25
CA LYS A 166 -0.27 2.87 14.03
C LYS A 166 -1.49 2.67 13.15
N GLU A 167 -1.77 3.60 12.22
CA GLU A 167 -2.87 3.48 11.25
C GLU A 167 -2.71 2.26 10.33
N LYS A 168 -1.46 1.87 10.03
CA LYS A 168 -1.12 0.67 9.26
C LYS A 168 -1.06 -0.61 10.09
N ASN A 169 -1.42 -0.56 11.38
CA ASN A 169 -1.40 -1.69 12.32
C ASN A 169 0.00 -2.32 12.49
N ILE A 170 1.07 -1.52 12.38
CA ILE A 170 2.43 -1.95 12.72
C ILE A 170 2.63 -1.83 14.23
N ARG A 171 3.05 -2.90 14.90
CA ARG A 171 3.30 -2.87 16.34
C ARG A 171 4.55 -2.07 16.67
N LEU A 172 4.41 -1.14 17.59
CA LEU A 172 5.51 -0.39 18.20
C LEU A 172 5.81 -0.99 19.60
N LEU A 173 7.06 -0.89 20.05
CA LEU A 173 7.46 -1.38 21.38
C LEU A 173 7.11 -0.41 22.52
N SER A 174 6.80 0.84 22.19
CA SER A 174 6.23 1.83 23.11
C SER A 174 5.12 2.62 22.42
N ASP A 175 4.25 3.22 23.21
CA ASP A 175 3.16 4.04 22.68
C ASP A 175 3.66 5.35 22.08
N GLU A 176 4.65 5.97 22.73
CA GLU A 176 5.24 7.25 22.31
C GLU A 176 6.76 7.12 22.09
N PRO A 177 7.36 7.99 21.25
CA PRO A 177 8.81 8.09 21.13
C PRO A 177 9.47 8.39 22.48
N LYS A 178 10.68 7.89 22.66
CA LYS A 178 11.53 8.16 23.83
C LYS A 178 12.82 8.81 23.38
N ILE A 179 13.53 9.48 24.28
CA ILE A 179 14.88 9.94 23.96
C ILE A 179 15.80 8.71 23.90
N GLY A 180 16.52 8.56 22.79
CA GLY A 180 17.50 7.51 22.53
C GLY A 180 18.91 7.90 22.95
N ALA A 181 19.87 7.01 22.67
CA ALA A 181 21.28 7.16 23.06
C ALA A 181 21.95 8.41 22.47
N HIS A 182 21.47 8.91 21.33
CA HIS A 182 21.96 10.14 20.69
C HIS A 182 21.28 11.42 21.19
N GLY A 183 20.42 11.34 22.20
CA GLY A 183 19.66 12.50 22.70
C GLY A 183 18.52 12.93 21.79
N LYS A 184 18.13 12.09 20.84
CA LYS A 184 17.04 12.36 19.89
C LYS A 184 15.84 11.45 20.12
N PRO A 185 14.62 11.84 19.69
CA PRO A 185 13.46 10.97 19.72
C PRO A 185 13.66 9.68 18.90
N VAL A 186 13.35 8.54 19.50
CA VAL A 186 13.41 7.22 18.87
C VAL A 186 12.17 6.38 19.19
N ILE A 187 11.80 5.49 18.27
CA ILE A 187 10.75 4.48 18.45
C ILE A 187 11.18 3.15 17.83
N PHE A 188 10.81 2.04 18.46
CA PHE A 188 11.12 0.71 17.96
C PHE A 188 9.88 0.01 17.40
N LEU A 189 10.03 -0.61 16.23
CA LEU A 189 9.03 -1.47 15.60
C LEU A 189 9.25 -2.92 16.03
N HIS A 190 8.16 -3.63 16.31
CA HIS A 190 8.22 -4.99 16.81
C HIS A 190 8.69 -5.96 15.68
N PRO A 191 9.70 -6.84 15.92
CA PRO A 191 10.29 -7.69 14.87
C PRO A 191 9.31 -8.59 14.12
N LYS A 192 8.24 -9.03 14.80
CA LYS A 192 7.15 -9.82 14.21
C LYS A 192 6.44 -9.13 13.03
N ASP A 193 6.49 -7.80 12.93
CA ASP A 193 5.95 -7.05 11.78
C ASP A 193 7.05 -6.59 10.81
N CYS A 194 8.31 -6.92 11.09
CA CYS A 194 9.49 -6.47 10.36
C CYS A 194 10.38 -7.65 9.94
N ASN A 195 9.75 -8.79 9.58
CA ASN A 195 10.43 -9.99 9.09
C ASN A 195 11.54 -10.52 10.04
N GLY A 196 11.37 -10.34 11.34
CA GLY A 196 12.31 -10.79 12.37
C GLY A 196 13.38 -9.77 12.72
N VAL A 197 13.42 -8.60 12.08
CA VAL A 197 14.39 -7.52 12.37
C VAL A 197 13.79 -6.53 13.35
N LEU A 198 14.52 -6.21 14.42
CA LEU A 198 14.18 -5.07 15.27
C LEU A 198 14.62 -3.79 14.54
N ILE A 199 13.66 -2.89 14.27
CA ILE A 199 13.92 -1.63 13.57
C ILE A 199 13.69 -0.48 14.54
N GLU A 200 14.69 0.36 14.72
CA GLU A 200 14.60 1.67 15.37
C GLU A 200 14.38 2.75 14.30
N LEU A 201 13.49 3.70 14.57
CA LEU A 201 13.41 4.96 13.85
C LEU A 201 13.90 6.07 14.77
N GLU A 202 14.83 6.89 14.27
CA GLU A 202 15.39 8.06 14.97
C GLU A 202 15.12 9.32 14.16
N GLU A 203 14.68 10.40 14.81
CA GLU A 203 14.47 11.69 14.15
C GLU A 203 15.80 12.41 13.86
N VAL A 204 15.92 13.10 12.73
CA VAL A 204 17.14 13.85 12.35
C VAL A 204 17.24 15.24 12.93
#